data_AF-A0A5C7T2G5-F1
#
_entry.id   AF-A0A5C7T2G5-F1
#
_cell.length_a   1.000
_cell.length_b   1.000
_cell.length_c   1.000
_cell.angle_alpha   90.00
_cell.angle_beta   90.00
_cell.angle_gamma   90.00
#
_symmetry.space_group_name_H-M   'P 1'
#
loop_
_entity.id
_entity.type
_entity.pdbx_description
1 polymer ?
#
loop_
_entity_poly.entity_id
_entity_poly.type
_entity_poly.pdbx_seq_one_letter_code
_entity_poly.pdbx_strand_id
1 'polypeptide(L)' 'MLLTDLMMPGVDGFDLVATLDRDPAFSSLLILAITSLSPEDIQVKGGLPERVQVLKKPLNLAWLQGYFSALVAQRRLTV' A
#
# COMPACT_ATOMS: atom_id res chain seq x y z
N MET A 1 -5.46 6.90 4.55
CA MET A 1 -4.39 6.23 3.79
C MET A 1 -3.77 5.22 4.73
N LEU A 2 -3.42 4.03 4.23
CA LEU A 2 -2.71 2.98 4.96
C LEU A 2 -1.33 2.77 4.34
N LEU A 3 -0.34 2.63 5.20
CA LEU A 3 1.01 2.21 4.83
C LEU A 3 1.30 0.93 5.61
N THR A 4 1.59 -0.18 4.93
CA THR A 4 1.76 -1.49 5.57
C THR A 4 2.92 -2.27 4.95
N ASP A 5 3.49 -3.21 5.69
CA ASP A 5 4.33 -4.26 5.12
C ASP A 5 3.45 -5.43 4.64
N LEU A 6 3.96 -6.21 3.69
CA LEU A 6 3.37 -7.49 3.29
C LEU A 6 3.99 -8.66 4.06
N MET A 7 5.27 -8.55 4.46
CA MET A 7 5.97 -9.54 5.26
C MET A 7 5.87 -9.16 6.74
N MET A 8 4.76 -9.53 7.38
CA MET A 8 4.52 -9.27 8.80
C MET A 8 4.53 -10.58 9.60
N PRO A 9 5.26 -10.65 10.74
CA PRO A 9 5.16 -11.78 11.64
C PRO A 9 3.78 -11.81 12.33
N GLY A 10 3.11 -12.95 12.33
CA GLY A 10 1.84 -13.16 13.07
C GLY A 10 0.59 -12.54 12.44
N VAL A 11 0.72 -11.68 11.43
CA VAL A 11 -0.38 -11.12 10.63
C VAL A 11 0.01 -11.21 9.17
N ASP A 12 -0.83 -11.78 8.31
CA ASP A 12 -0.53 -11.79 6.87
C ASP A 12 -0.94 -10.46 6.25
N GLY A 13 0.05 -9.71 5.73
CA GLY A 13 -0.19 -8.43 5.07
C GLY A 13 -0.98 -8.55 3.76
N PHE A 14 -0.93 -9.72 3.09
CA PHE A 14 -1.77 -10.00 1.93
C PHE A 14 -3.24 -10.13 2.32
N ASP A 15 -3.53 -10.84 3.41
CA ASP A 15 -4.89 -10.99 3.92
C ASP A 15 -5.47 -9.66 4.41
N LEU A 16 -4.65 -8.82 5.06
CA LEU A 16 -5.05 -7.48 5.47
C LEU A 16 -5.51 -6.66 4.26
N VAL A 17 -4.69 -6.57 3.21
CA VAL A 17 -5.04 -5.74 2.05
C VAL A 17 -6.20 -6.33 1.26
N ALA A 18 -6.32 -7.66 1.17
CA ALA A 18 -7.45 -8.32 0.53
C ALA A 18 -8.76 -8.12 1.32
N THR A 19 -8.69 -8.07 2.65
CA THR A 19 -9.86 -7.80 3.50
C THR A 19 -10.32 -6.36 3.33
N LEU A 20 -9.38 -5.41 3.38
CA LEU A 20 -9.66 -4.00 3.08
C LEU A 20 -10.11 -3.81 1.62
N ASP A 21 -9.74 -4.73 0.72
CA ASP A 21 -10.15 -4.70 -0.68
C ASP A 21 -11.66 -4.91 -0.85
N ARG A 22 -12.18 -5.89 -0.11
CA ARG A 22 -13.56 -6.39 -0.24
C ARG A 22 -14.59 -5.55 0.51
N ASP A 23 -14.18 -4.75 1.49
CA ASP A 23 -15.09 -3.94 2.29
C ASP A 23 -15.29 -2.54 1.67
N PRO A 24 -16.52 -2.21 1.19
CA PRO A 24 -16.83 -0.92 0.58
C PRO A 24 -16.55 0.29 1.48
N ALA A 25 -16.56 0.11 2.80
CA ALA A 25 -16.24 1.19 3.74
C ALA A 25 -14.81 1.72 3.56
N PHE A 26 -13.91 0.89 3.00
CA PHE A 26 -12.52 1.24 2.72
C PHE A 26 -12.25 1.51 1.24
N SER A 27 -13.27 1.66 0.39
CA SER A 27 -13.11 1.93 -1.05
C SER A 27 -12.29 3.20 -1.37
N SER A 28 -12.35 4.21 -0.50
CA SER A 28 -11.57 5.45 -0.63
C SER A 28 -10.18 5.40 0.05
N LEU A 29 -9.85 4.28 0.69
CA LEU A 29 -8.60 4.10 1.39
C LEU A 29 -7.48 3.84 0.39
N LEU A 30 -6.60 4.83 0.21
CA LEU A 30 -5.32 4.64 -0.47
C LEU A 30 -4.43 3.70 0.35
N ILE A 31 -3.97 2.59 -0.25
CA ILE A 31 -3.12 1.57 0.39
C ILE A 31 -1.76 1.54 -0.30
N LEU A 32 -0.70 1.69 0.49
CA LEU A 32 0.69 1.55 0.05
C LEU A 32 1.34 0.37 0.80
N ALA A 33 1.81 -0.62 0.05
CA ALA A 33 2.52 -1.77 0.55
C ALA A 33 4.03 -1.56 0.42
N ILE A 34 4.74 -1.40 1.54
CA ILE A 34 6.20 -1.29 1.57
C ILE A 34 6.79 -2.67 1.87
N THR A 35 7.41 -3.31 0.87
CA THR A 35 7.88 -4.70 1.00
C THR A 35 9.30 -4.90 0.47
N SER A 36 9.95 -5.95 0.97
CA SER A 36 11.18 -6.48 0.37
C SER A 36 10.91 -7.54 -0.70
N LEU A 37 9.69 -8.08 -0.79
CA LEU A 37 9.32 -9.13 -1.75
C LEU A 37 9.49 -8.69 -3.19
N SER A 38 9.97 -9.59 -4.06
CA SER A 38 10.01 -9.33 -5.50
C SER A 38 8.60 -9.36 -6.10
N PRO A 39 8.39 -8.80 -7.31
CA PRO A 39 7.13 -8.96 -8.02
C PRO A 39 6.73 -10.44 -8.21
N GLU A 40 7.71 -11.31 -8.45
CA GLU A 40 7.51 -12.75 -8.59
C GLU A 40 7.04 -13.38 -7.27
N ASP A 41 7.68 -13.03 -6.14
CA ASP A 41 7.25 -13.50 -4.81
C ASP A 41 5.80 -13.09 -4.50
N ILE A 42 5.43 -11.84 -4.86
CA ILE A 42 4.06 -11.33 -4.72
C ILE A 42 3.10 -12.15 -5.57
N GLN A 43 3.46 -12.46 -6.81
CA GLN A 43 2.63 -13.25 -7.71
C GLN A 43 2.43 -14.68 -7.21
N VAL A 44 3.49 -15.32 -6.70
CA VAL A 44 3.45 -16.66 -6.08
C VAL A 44 2.49 -16.67 -4.88
N LYS A 45 2.39 -15.57 -4.14
CA LYS A 45 1.48 -15.40 -3.01
C LYS A 45 0.03 -15.02 -3.40
N GLY A 46 -0.29 -15.01 -4.69
CA GLY A 46 -1.65 -14.74 -5.19
C GLY A 46 -1.88 -13.30 -5.66
N GLY A 47 -0.83 -12.47 -5.70
CA GLY A 47 -0.92 -11.09 -6.17
C GLY A 47 -1.50 -10.12 -5.14
N LEU A 48 -1.81 -8.91 -5.60
CA LEU A 48 -2.41 -7.85 -4.80
C LEU A 48 -3.58 -7.22 -5.58
N PRO A 49 -4.59 -6.68 -4.88
CA PRO A 49 -5.62 -5.88 -5.53
C PRO A 49 -5.02 -4.71 -6.33
N GLU A 50 -5.63 -4.35 -7.46
CA GLU A 50 -5.09 -3.33 -8.38
C GLU A 50 -4.84 -1.96 -7.73
N ARG A 51 -5.62 -1.61 -6.71
CA ARG A 51 -5.49 -0.33 -5.99
C ARG A 51 -4.31 -0.28 -5.02
N VAL A 52 -3.64 -1.40 -4.75
CA VAL A 52 -2.49 -1.45 -3.83
C VAL A 52 -1.24 -1.01 -4.58
N GLN A 53 -0.66 0.12 -4.17
CA GLN A 53 0.62 0.58 -4.70
C GLN A 53 1.77 -0.08 -3.93
N VAL A 54 2.69 -0.73 -4.64
CA VAL A 54 3.85 -1.39 -4.03
C VAL A 54 5.06 -0.47 -4.06
N LEU A 55 5.68 -0.28 -2.91
CA LEU A 55 6.97 0.38 -2.77
C LEU A 55 8.02 -0.61 -2.27
N LYS A 56 9.21 -0.57 -2.86
CA LYS A 56 10.31 -1.48 -2.51
C LYS A 56 11.20 -0.90 -1.42
N LYS A 57 11.62 -1.77 -0.50
CA LYS A 57 12.70 -1.46 0.46
C LYS A 57 14.08 -1.64 -0.23
N PRO A 58 15.09 -0.82 0.11
CA PRO A 58 15.03 0.36 0.99
C PRO A 58 14.33 1.55 0.33
N LEU A 59 13.59 2.33 1.12
CA LEU A 59 12.85 3.50 0.64
C LEU A 59 13.69 4.78 0.65
N ASN A 60 13.57 5.58 -0.41
CA ASN A 60 14.03 6.96 -0.39
C ASN A 60 13.02 7.84 0.36
N LEU A 61 13.37 8.26 1.58
CA LEU A 61 12.49 9.05 2.43
C LEU A 61 12.22 10.46 1.89
N ALA A 62 13.18 11.08 1.20
CA ALA A 62 12.98 12.41 0.60
C ALA A 62 11.95 12.34 -0.52
N TRP A 63 12.02 11.31 -1.37
CA TRP A 63 11.00 11.05 -2.38
C TRP A 63 9.63 10.77 -1.75
N LEU A 64 9.58 9.94 -0.71
CA LEU A 64 8.32 9.60 -0.02
C LEU A 64 7.66 10.82 0.61
N GLN A 65 8.45 11.70 1.23
CA GLN A 65 7.98 12.98 1.77
C GLN A 65 7.39 13.86 0.66
N GLY A 66 8.05 13.95 -0.49
CA GLY A 66 7.53 14.68 -1.66
C GLY A 66 6.20 14.10 -2.17
N TYR A 67 6.15 12.77 -2.32
CA TYR A 67 4.94 12.05 -2.73
C TYR A 67 3.76 12.29 -1.78
N PHE A 68 3.98 12.18 -0.46
CA PHE A 68 2.94 12.47 0.53
C PHE A 68 2.52 13.94 0.54
N SER A 69 3.45 14.86 0.37
CA SER A 69 3.13 16.30 0.28
C SER A 69 2.21 16.59 -0.90
N ALA A 70 2.48 15.98 -2.07
CA ALA A 70 1.62 16.07 -3.24
C ALA A 70 0.23 15.46 -3.00
N LEU A 71 0.15 14.27 -2.40
CA LEU A 71 -1.14 13.62 -2.07
C LEU A 71 -1.99 14.44 -1.10
N VAL A 72 -1.38 15.03 -0.08
CA VAL A 72 -2.09 15.87 0.90
C VAL A 72 -2.58 17.16 0.24
N ALA A 73 -1.75 17.79 -0.61
CA ALA A 73 -2.16 18.97 -1.36
C ALA A 73 -3.35 18.68 -2.28
N GLN A 74 -3.34 17.54 -2.98
CA GLN A 74 -4.42 17.14 -3.87
C GLN A 74 -5.75 16.90 -3.12
N ARG A 75 -5.69 16.28 -1.93
CA ARG A 75 -6.88 16.05 -1.10
C ARG A 75 -7.47 17.34 -0.50
N ARG A 76 -6.67 18.39 -0.31
CA ARG A 76 -7.15 19.71 0.17
C ARG A 76 -7.90 20.50 -0.89
N LEU A 77 -7.74 20.17 -2.17
CA LEU A 77 -8.41 20.85 -3.29
C LEU A 77 -9.77 20.24 -3.65
N THR A 78 -10.14 19.12 -3.03
CA THR A 78 -11.41 18.41 -3.29
C THR A 78 -12.45 18.60 -2.17
N VAL A 79 -12.26 19.62 -1.33
CA VAL A 79 -13.17 20.02 -0.24
C VAL A 79 -13.67 21.43 -0.49
#